data_AF-A0A948FAS5-F1
#
_entry.id   AF-A0A948FAS5-F1
#
_cell.length_a   1.000
_cell.length_b   1.000
_cell.length_c   1.000
_cell.angle_alpha   90.00
_cell.angle_beta   90.00
_cell.angle_gamma   90.00
#
_symmetry.space_group_name_H-M   'P 1'
#
loop_
_entity.id
_entity.type
_entity.pdbx_description
1 polymer ?
#
loop_
_entity_poly.entity_id
_entity_poly.type
_entity_poly.pdbx_seq_one_letter_code
_entity_poly.pdbx_strand_id
1 'polypeptide(L)'
;MKKMMYLFDLVAVLIFSTTAFGDNVTFQVDREFYPYYPSLIKWEKSKAPFTAPRVCGECHPDQYEEWRGSMHALAFHDPVYQGELNKAFQEVGHGISRQCEGCHSPAGVVTEEIKGPGISGLSEVALAGVSCDMCHSINGITHWQTPSHEPENGSFIMSPGYDSDTKEGYTLTKYSPFDSEKFCGIGHHECRKNPLFLQAELCASCHQVYHYESHFPFESTYLEWKHGPYAQKDIVCQDCHMVETETFLRSADNFQKPWRNEYKHYFNGANYLLYFLAGKAAEKSGDQDLVANLAKKYEMAVARLQAAAGLEITPIYLDKTITEIRVRVKNLRAGHNLPTSLTSIRQMWLELIITDQNGKTLLESGMLDDDGQLRENTRIFNSSGMDDNFHFAVDPWMVTSFSRNDTIKPRGYRDVNYGVRITDETVELNVKASLRYRQADQKLAEKILGHLPESINLEKIYGVTEVPKLPIVDMVSEETVFKAKN
;
A
#
# COMPACT_ATOMS: atom_id res chain seq x y z
N MET A 1 86.81 -30.18 -15.24
CA MET A 1 86.13 -31.50 -15.22
C MET A 1 85.09 -31.50 -14.12
N LYS A 2 83.86 -31.94 -14.42
CA LYS A 2 82.63 -32.03 -13.58
C LYS A 2 81.90 -30.68 -13.38
N LYS A 3 80.83 -30.39 -14.13
CA LYS A 3 79.44 -30.92 -14.16
C LYS A 3 78.50 -30.11 -13.24
N MET A 4 77.83 -29.15 -13.87
CA MET A 4 76.40 -28.83 -13.84
C MET A 4 75.53 -29.63 -12.86
N MET A 5 74.78 -28.94 -12.01
CA MET A 5 73.51 -29.42 -11.47
C MET A 5 72.57 -28.23 -11.25
N TYR A 6 71.51 -28.18 -12.07
CA TYR A 6 70.41 -27.25 -11.97
C TYR A 6 69.51 -27.65 -10.80
N LEU A 7 69.17 -26.72 -9.91
CA LEU A 7 68.04 -26.85 -9.00
C LEU A 7 67.00 -25.83 -9.48
N PHE A 8 65.87 -26.33 -10.01
CA PHE A 8 64.69 -25.52 -10.28
C PHE A 8 63.92 -25.39 -8.97
N ASP A 9 63.99 -24.22 -8.33
CA ASP A 9 63.10 -23.89 -7.21
C ASP A 9 61.70 -23.58 -7.75
N LEU A 10 60.78 -24.48 -7.45
CA LEU A 10 59.37 -24.40 -7.79
C LEU A 10 58.71 -23.49 -6.76
N VAL A 11 58.61 -22.20 -7.08
CA VAL A 11 57.89 -21.22 -6.26
C VAL A 11 56.39 -21.53 -6.35
N ALA A 12 55.86 -22.16 -5.32
CA ALA A 12 54.42 -22.32 -5.13
C ALA A 12 53.80 -20.94 -4.86
N VAL A 13 53.15 -20.36 -5.88
CA VAL A 13 52.30 -19.17 -5.72
C VAL A 13 51.04 -19.62 -4.97
N LEU A 14 51.00 -19.35 -3.67
CA LEU A 14 49.79 -19.42 -2.86
C LEU A 14 48.85 -18.31 -3.34
N ILE A 15 47.93 -18.66 -4.23
CA ILE A 15 46.78 -17.83 -4.58
C ILE A 15 45.85 -17.84 -3.36
N PHE A 16 45.93 -16.80 -2.53
CA PHE A 16 44.87 -16.52 -1.58
C PHE A 16 43.61 -16.19 -2.37
N SER A 17 42.68 -17.14 -2.47
CA SER A 17 41.31 -16.85 -2.85
C SER A 17 40.67 -16.07 -1.72
N THR A 18 40.86 -14.75 -1.69
CA THR A 18 39.99 -13.87 -0.93
C THR A 18 38.63 -13.96 -1.59
N THR A 19 37.73 -14.74 -0.99
CA THR A 19 36.29 -14.57 -1.20
C THR A 19 35.95 -13.18 -0.68
N ALA A 20 36.05 -12.18 -1.55
CA ALA A 20 35.43 -10.89 -1.32
C ALA A 20 33.92 -11.17 -1.27
N PHE A 21 33.36 -11.24 -0.07
CA PHE A 21 31.95 -10.93 0.12
C PHE A 21 31.79 -9.53 -0.46
N GLY A 22 30.99 -9.40 -1.52
CA GLY A 22 30.72 -8.10 -2.12
C GLY A 22 30.02 -7.25 -1.06
N ASP A 23 30.77 -6.33 -0.45
CA ASP A 23 30.16 -5.21 0.26
C ASP A 23 29.28 -4.48 -0.76
N ASN A 24 27.99 -4.38 -0.47
CA ASN A 24 27.02 -3.74 -1.37
C ASN A 24 27.46 -2.30 -1.67
N VAL A 25 27.69 -2.01 -2.95
CA VAL A 25 28.42 -0.82 -3.42
C VAL A 25 27.54 0.45 -3.46
N THR A 26 26.23 0.35 -3.22
CA THR A 26 25.29 1.46 -3.37
C THR A 26 25.21 2.39 -2.15
N PHE A 27 25.21 1.88 -0.91
CA PHE A 27 25.25 2.69 0.33
C PHE A 27 25.57 1.80 1.55
N GLN A 28 26.18 2.39 2.57
CA GLN A 28 26.41 1.72 3.86
C GLN A 28 25.25 1.99 4.80
N VAL A 29 24.63 0.92 5.32
CA VAL A 29 23.62 1.03 6.37
C VAL A 29 24.28 0.77 7.72
N ASP A 30 24.05 1.66 8.67
CA ASP A 30 24.44 1.44 10.06
C ASP A 30 23.59 0.31 10.67
N ARG A 31 24.12 -0.92 10.66
CA ARG A 31 23.47 -2.13 11.19
C ARG A 31 23.39 -2.13 12.71
N GLU A 32 24.21 -1.34 13.39
CA GLU A 32 24.11 -1.18 14.85
C GLU A 32 22.92 -0.27 15.18
N PHE A 33 22.72 0.78 14.39
CA PHE A 33 21.56 1.68 14.50
C PHE A 33 20.27 1.02 14.00
N TYR A 34 20.34 0.20 12.95
CA TYR A 34 19.22 -0.55 12.35
C TYR A 34 19.41 -2.08 12.45
N PRO A 35 19.19 -2.67 13.63
CA PRO A 35 19.44 -4.10 13.86
C PRO A 35 18.48 -5.02 13.10
N TYR A 36 17.34 -4.49 12.62
CA TYR A 36 16.30 -5.24 11.91
C TYR A 36 16.34 -5.08 10.39
N TYR A 37 17.41 -4.47 9.84
CA TYR A 37 17.52 -4.24 8.40
C TYR A 37 17.23 -5.51 7.58
N PRO A 38 16.47 -5.43 6.47
CA PRO A 38 16.08 -4.23 5.71
C PRO A 38 14.93 -3.40 6.27
N SER A 39 14.34 -3.80 7.40
CA SER A 39 13.47 -2.90 8.15
C SER A 39 14.30 -1.90 8.96
N LEU A 40 13.98 -0.61 8.80
CA LEU A 40 14.68 0.50 9.47
C LEU A 40 14.04 0.88 10.81
N ILE A 41 13.34 -0.06 11.44
CA ILE A 41 12.77 0.15 12.77
C ILE A 41 13.90 0.25 13.78
N LYS A 42 13.77 1.23 14.67
CA LYS A 42 14.52 1.29 15.91
C LYS A 42 13.60 0.97 17.08
N TRP A 43 14.07 0.15 18.01
CA TRP A 43 13.34 -0.16 19.23
C TRP A 43 14.12 0.28 20.46
N GLU A 44 13.55 1.18 21.26
CA GLU A 44 14.04 1.52 22.59
C GLU A 44 13.64 0.41 23.56
N LYS A 45 14.43 -0.66 23.53
CA LYS A 45 14.19 -1.86 24.34
C LYS A 45 14.19 -1.53 25.83
N SER A 46 13.12 -1.93 26.51
CA SER A 46 12.94 -1.85 27.96
C SER A 46 12.18 -3.10 28.44
N LYS A 47 11.90 -3.19 29.74
CA LYS A 47 11.04 -4.23 30.32
C LYS A 47 9.56 -4.02 29.98
N ALA A 48 9.19 -2.84 29.47
CA ALA A 48 7.82 -2.53 29.08
C ALA A 48 7.40 -3.40 27.87
N PRO A 49 6.37 -4.26 28.01
CA PRO A 49 5.89 -5.06 26.91
C PRO A 49 5.00 -4.24 25.97
N PHE A 50 4.80 -4.76 24.76
CA PHE A 50 3.67 -4.32 23.94
C PHE A 50 2.35 -4.84 24.51
N THR A 51 1.32 -4.03 24.38
CA THR A 51 -0.03 -4.31 24.89
C THR A 51 -0.93 -4.77 23.75
N ALA A 52 -1.69 -5.85 23.99
CA ALA A 52 -2.64 -6.37 23.02
C ALA A 52 -3.81 -5.38 22.78
N PRO A 53 -4.30 -5.21 21.55
CA PRO A 53 -5.33 -4.21 21.23
C PRO A 53 -6.61 -4.34 22.04
N ARG A 54 -7.01 -5.57 22.40
CA ARG A 54 -8.22 -5.83 23.19
C ARG A 54 -8.17 -5.15 24.56
N VAL A 55 -6.98 -5.04 25.17
CA VAL A 55 -6.79 -4.34 26.46
C VAL A 55 -7.06 -2.84 26.29
N CYS A 56 -6.60 -2.24 25.19
CA CYS A 56 -6.89 -0.85 24.87
C CYS A 56 -8.40 -0.62 24.69
N GLY A 57 -9.11 -1.59 24.08
CA GLY A 57 -10.56 -1.55 23.87
C GLY A 57 -11.41 -1.54 25.13
N GLU A 58 -10.86 -1.94 26.28
CA GLU A 58 -11.57 -1.88 27.57
C GLU A 58 -11.83 -0.43 28.03
N CYS A 59 -10.95 0.51 27.66
CA CYS A 59 -11.07 1.94 27.97
C CYS A 59 -11.35 2.82 26.73
N HIS A 60 -10.97 2.35 25.53
CA HIS A 60 -11.14 3.05 24.25
C HIS A 60 -11.98 2.23 23.26
N PRO A 61 -13.23 1.88 23.59
CA PRO A 61 -14.04 0.96 22.80
C PRO A 61 -14.32 1.50 21.39
N ASP A 62 -14.57 2.80 21.24
CA ASP A 62 -14.84 3.42 19.94
C ASP A 62 -13.63 3.31 19.00
N GLN A 63 -12.44 3.68 19.48
CA GLN A 63 -11.20 3.61 18.68
C GLN A 63 -10.82 2.16 18.38
N TYR A 64 -11.07 1.25 19.32
CA TYR A 64 -10.86 -0.18 19.10
C TYR A 64 -11.75 -0.72 17.98
N GLU A 65 -13.05 -0.42 17.97
CA GLU A 65 -13.95 -0.85 16.89
C GLU A 65 -13.65 -0.13 15.56
N GLU A 66 -13.25 1.13 15.59
CA GLU A 66 -12.77 1.83 14.39
C GLU A 66 -11.57 1.09 13.77
N TRP A 67 -10.59 0.70 14.57
CA TRP A 67 -9.39 -0.04 14.15
C TRP A 67 -9.67 -1.50 13.80
N ARG A 68 -10.53 -2.20 14.54
CA ARG A 68 -10.83 -3.63 14.37
C ARG A 68 -11.37 -3.90 12.97
N GLY A 69 -10.73 -4.78 12.22
CA GLY A 69 -11.09 -5.05 10.82
C GLY A 69 -10.67 -3.96 9.83
N SER A 70 -9.89 -2.95 10.23
CA SER A 70 -9.20 -2.06 9.29
C SER A 70 -8.06 -2.81 8.58
N MET A 71 -7.56 -2.24 7.48
CA MET A 71 -6.36 -2.76 6.80
C MET A 71 -5.12 -2.81 7.71
N HIS A 72 -5.02 -1.91 8.68
CA HIS A 72 -3.94 -1.94 9.67
C HIS A 72 -4.05 -3.12 10.63
N ALA A 73 -5.27 -3.42 11.11
CA ALA A 73 -5.53 -4.58 11.95
C ALA A 73 -5.33 -5.91 11.18
N LEU A 74 -5.61 -5.90 9.87
CA LEU A 74 -5.48 -7.06 8.99
C LEU A 74 -4.08 -7.19 8.38
N ALA A 75 -3.16 -6.25 8.63
CA ALA A 75 -1.91 -6.13 7.86
C ALA A 75 -1.07 -7.43 7.82
N PHE A 76 -1.03 -8.19 8.91
CA PHE A 76 -0.34 -9.48 8.95
C PHE A 76 -1.26 -10.69 8.67
N HIS A 77 -2.57 -10.54 8.82
CA HIS A 77 -3.56 -11.59 8.54
C HIS A 77 -4.00 -11.65 7.07
N ASP A 78 -3.66 -10.63 6.28
CA ASP A 78 -3.99 -10.52 4.87
C ASP A 78 -3.44 -11.73 4.08
N PRO A 79 -4.30 -12.54 3.44
CA PRO A 79 -3.87 -13.70 2.67
C PRO A 79 -3.09 -13.31 1.41
N VAL A 80 -3.37 -12.14 0.82
CA VAL A 80 -2.60 -11.64 -0.33
C VAL A 80 -1.18 -11.31 0.11
N TYR A 81 -1.03 -10.55 1.20
CA TYR A 81 0.27 -10.27 1.81
C TYR A 81 1.02 -11.56 2.20
N GLN A 82 0.34 -12.50 2.85
CA GLN A 82 0.99 -13.74 3.32
C GLN A 82 1.44 -14.64 2.16
N GLY A 83 0.69 -14.66 1.06
CA GLY A 83 1.12 -15.33 -0.17
C GLY A 83 2.37 -14.69 -0.77
N GLU A 84 2.38 -13.35 -0.86
CA GLU A 84 3.52 -12.59 -1.37
C GLU A 84 4.76 -12.73 -0.48
N LEU A 85 4.59 -12.64 0.84
CA LEU A 85 5.67 -12.84 1.82
C LEU A 85 6.23 -14.26 1.73
N ASN A 86 5.39 -15.29 1.59
CA ASN A 86 5.86 -16.66 1.46
C ASN A 86 6.63 -16.89 0.15
N LYS A 87 6.16 -16.29 -0.94
CA LYS A 87 6.90 -16.31 -2.21
C LYS A 87 8.26 -15.62 -2.06
N ALA A 88 8.30 -14.41 -1.49
CA ALA A 88 9.54 -13.69 -1.22
C ALA A 88 10.50 -14.54 -0.36
N PHE A 89 9.98 -15.13 0.72
CA PHE A 89 10.75 -15.97 1.62
C PHE A 89 11.37 -17.18 0.90
N GLN A 90 10.64 -17.80 -0.04
CA GLN A 90 11.14 -18.94 -0.82
C GLN A 90 12.19 -18.53 -1.86
N GLU A 91 12.04 -17.35 -2.48
CA GLU A 91 12.92 -16.91 -3.58
C GLU A 91 14.18 -16.19 -3.08
N VAL A 92 14.06 -15.33 -2.06
CA VAL A 92 15.14 -14.45 -1.58
C VAL A 92 15.49 -14.63 -0.10
N GLY A 93 14.75 -15.47 0.63
CA GLY A 93 15.03 -15.78 2.04
C GLY A 93 14.59 -14.69 3.04
N HIS A 94 14.61 -15.05 4.32
CA HIS A 94 14.14 -14.16 5.41
C HIS A 94 14.90 -12.84 5.50
N GLY A 95 16.20 -12.88 5.21
CA GLY A 95 17.07 -11.71 5.31
C GLY A 95 16.61 -10.54 4.46
N ILE A 96 15.97 -10.81 3.32
CA ILE A 96 15.39 -9.79 2.43
C ILE A 96 13.90 -9.61 2.72
N SER A 97 13.15 -10.70 2.88
CA SER A 97 11.69 -10.64 3.07
C SER A 97 11.26 -9.90 4.36
N ARG A 98 12.17 -9.78 5.34
CA ARG A 98 11.98 -8.96 6.55
C ARG A 98 11.66 -7.49 6.26
N GLN A 99 11.97 -7.00 5.06
CA GLN A 99 11.60 -5.66 4.61
C GLN A 99 10.09 -5.41 4.75
N CYS A 100 9.29 -6.42 4.43
CA CYS A 100 7.84 -6.33 4.44
C CYS A 100 7.28 -6.39 5.89
N GLU A 101 7.89 -7.23 6.71
CA GLU A 101 7.45 -7.53 8.08
C GLU A 101 7.47 -6.28 8.97
N GLY A 102 8.42 -5.37 8.75
CA GLY A 102 8.53 -4.13 9.51
C GLY A 102 7.41 -3.13 9.31
N CYS A 103 6.59 -3.28 8.25
CA CYS A 103 5.39 -2.46 8.06
C CYS A 103 4.12 -3.24 8.41
N HIS A 104 4.14 -4.57 8.29
CA HIS A 104 2.96 -5.43 8.44
C HIS A 104 2.78 -6.05 9.82
N SER A 105 3.85 -6.25 10.59
CA SER A 105 3.81 -6.62 12.02
C SER A 105 5.04 -6.07 12.76
N PRO A 106 5.16 -4.74 12.91
CA PRO A 106 6.41 -4.17 13.41
C PRO A 106 6.70 -4.56 14.87
N ALA A 107 5.67 -4.84 15.68
CA ALA A 107 5.83 -5.23 17.07
C ALA A 107 6.39 -6.66 17.13
N GLY A 108 5.83 -7.54 16.30
CA GLY A 108 6.32 -8.92 16.16
C GLY A 108 7.74 -9.00 15.57
N VAL A 109 8.16 -8.02 14.75
CA VAL A 109 9.55 -7.92 14.28
C VAL A 109 10.49 -7.59 15.43
N VAL A 110 10.20 -6.52 16.20
CA VAL A 110 11.12 -6.09 17.26
C VAL A 110 11.15 -7.04 18.45
N THR A 111 10.06 -7.78 18.71
CA THR A 111 10.02 -8.87 19.70
C THR A 111 10.55 -10.21 19.17
N GLU A 112 10.98 -10.27 17.91
CA GLU A 112 11.51 -11.46 17.23
C GLU A 112 10.54 -12.66 17.17
N GLU A 113 9.23 -12.38 17.28
CA GLU A 113 8.18 -13.39 17.10
C GLU A 113 7.99 -13.75 15.62
N ILE A 114 8.10 -12.77 14.72
CA ILE A 114 7.99 -13.01 13.28
C ILE A 114 9.28 -13.61 12.74
N LYS A 115 9.18 -14.84 12.24
CA LYS A 115 10.30 -15.60 11.67
C LYS A 115 10.12 -15.91 10.18
N GLY A 116 9.13 -15.27 9.55
CA GLY A 116 8.73 -15.51 8.17
C GLY A 116 7.20 -15.59 8.02
N PRO A 117 6.73 -16.19 6.91
CA PRO A 117 5.31 -16.29 6.60
C PRO A 117 4.58 -17.25 7.55
N GLY A 118 3.28 -17.00 7.70
CA GLY A 118 2.38 -17.81 8.52
C GLY A 118 2.05 -17.18 9.86
N ILE A 119 0.98 -17.68 10.47
CA ILE A 119 0.34 -17.08 11.66
C ILE A 119 0.31 -18.02 12.88
N SER A 120 0.81 -19.24 12.73
CA SER A 120 0.77 -20.25 13.79
C SER A 120 1.72 -19.93 14.95
N GLY A 121 1.22 -19.98 16.18
CA GLY A 121 2.03 -19.85 17.40
C GLY A 121 2.49 -18.43 17.74
N LEU A 122 2.00 -17.42 17.00
CA LEU A 122 2.28 -16.01 17.28
C LEU A 122 1.38 -15.46 18.39
N SER A 123 1.89 -14.50 19.15
CA SER A 123 1.09 -13.78 20.15
C SER A 123 0.01 -12.90 19.52
N GLU A 124 -0.97 -12.48 20.31
CA GLU A 124 -1.99 -11.50 19.89
C GLU A 124 -1.35 -10.18 19.42
N VAL A 125 -0.21 -9.79 20.02
CA VAL A 125 0.53 -8.58 19.63
C VAL A 125 1.14 -8.73 18.24
N ALA A 126 1.79 -9.86 17.96
CA ALA A 126 2.39 -10.11 16.64
C ALA A 126 1.33 -10.28 15.54
N LEU A 127 0.16 -10.82 15.89
CA LEU A 127 -0.97 -10.98 14.96
C LEU A 127 -1.74 -9.68 14.71
N ALA A 128 -1.69 -8.72 15.64
CA ALA A 128 -2.42 -7.46 15.54
C ALA A 128 -1.92 -6.50 14.45
N GLY A 129 -0.91 -6.88 13.67
CA GLY A 129 -0.36 -6.07 12.58
C GLY A 129 0.05 -4.67 13.04
N VAL A 130 -0.53 -3.63 12.42
CA VAL A 130 -0.34 -2.23 12.83
C VAL A 130 -1.37 -1.88 13.90
N SER A 131 -1.03 -2.17 15.15
CA SER A 131 -1.92 -2.05 16.32
C SER A 131 -1.97 -0.65 16.95
N CYS A 132 -2.88 -0.46 17.92
CA CYS A 132 -2.91 0.73 18.76
C CYS A 132 -1.53 0.96 19.43
N ASP A 133 -1.00 -0.11 20.01
CA ASP A 133 0.21 -0.06 20.80
C ASP A 133 1.45 0.14 19.93
N MET A 134 1.44 -0.38 18.70
CA MET A 134 2.43 -0.07 17.68
C MET A 134 2.53 1.45 17.44
N CYS A 135 1.46 2.05 16.91
CA CYS A 135 1.47 3.44 16.48
C CYS A 135 1.65 4.39 17.67
N HIS A 136 0.97 4.15 18.78
CA HIS A 136 1.06 5.00 19.97
C HIS A 136 2.34 4.78 20.78
N SER A 137 3.24 3.89 20.36
CA SER A 137 4.59 3.78 20.91
C SER A 137 5.64 4.47 20.03
N ILE A 138 5.26 5.04 18.88
CA ILE A 138 6.20 5.78 18.04
C ILE A 138 6.53 7.11 18.70
N ASN A 139 7.80 7.28 19.11
CA ASN A 139 8.27 8.52 19.75
C ASN A 139 9.10 9.40 18.81
N GLY A 140 9.56 8.87 17.67
CA GLY A 140 10.38 9.59 16.71
C GLY A 140 10.50 8.89 15.36
N ILE A 141 11.15 9.58 14.43
CA ILE A 141 11.45 9.11 13.07
C ILE A 141 12.95 9.20 12.82
N THR A 142 13.46 8.39 11.90
CA THR A 142 14.89 8.29 11.59
C THR A 142 15.21 8.62 10.13
N HIS A 143 14.33 9.35 9.43
CA HIS A 143 14.49 9.64 8.00
C HIS A 143 15.83 10.30 7.64
N TRP A 144 16.45 11.12 8.50
CA TRP A 144 17.77 11.72 8.23
C TRP A 144 18.94 10.74 8.38
N GLN A 145 18.69 9.55 8.90
CA GLN A 145 19.67 8.47 9.06
C GLN A 145 19.48 7.37 8.02
N THR A 146 18.40 7.41 7.22
CA THR A 146 18.19 6.45 6.14
C THR A 146 19.14 6.77 4.98
N PRO A 147 19.50 5.78 4.15
CA PRO A 147 20.33 6.00 2.97
C PRO A 147 19.81 7.08 2.00
N SER A 148 18.48 7.25 1.91
CA SER A 148 17.85 8.25 1.04
C SER A 148 17.66 9.62 1.70
N HIS A 149 17.91 9.75 3.00
CA HIS A 149 17.49 10.89 3.82
C HIS A 149 15.98 11.20 3.73
N GLU A 150 15.17 10.20 3.39
CA GLU A 150 13.71 10.26 3.32
C GLU A 150 13.09 9.15 4.20
N PRO A 151 11.82 9.26 4.60
CA PRO A 151 11.14 8.16 5.30
C PRO A 151 11.10 6.91 4.42
N GLU A 152 11.50 5.75 4.94
CA GLU A 152 11.47 4.50 4.19
C GLU A 152 11.47 3.26 5.08
N ASN A 153 10.86 2.16 4.61
CA ASN A 153 11.02 0.79 5.13
C ASN A 153 10.94 0.63 6.67
N GLY A 154 10.06 1.40 7.32
CA GLY A 154 9.86 1.38 8.77
C GLY A 154 10.80 2.29 9.56
N SER A 155 11.29 3.40 8.98
CA SER A 155 12.20 4.40 9.59
C SER A 155 11.61 5.19 10.78
N PHE A 156 11.15 4.50 11.82
CA PHE A 156 10.58 5.06 13.04
C PHE A 156 11.22 4.45 14.30
N ILE A 157 11.02 5.12 15.44
CA ILE A 157 11.50 4.71 16.75
C ILE A 157 10.31 4.30 17.61
N MET A 158 10.33 3.04 18.04
CA MET A 158 9.34 2.45 18.93
C MET A 158 9.80 2.46 20.38
N SER A 159 8.93 2.89 21.28
CA SER A 159 9.16 2.98 22.71
C SER A 159 7.85 2.74 23.47
N PRO A 160 7.48 1.47 23.74
CA PRO A 160 6.21 1.15 24.41
C PRO A 160 6.17 1.59 25.88
N GLY A 161 7.34 1.90 26.44
CA GLY A 161 7.53 2.35 27.81
C GLY A 161 9.01 2.31 28.17
N TYR A 162 9.29 2.58 29.45
CA TYR A 162 10.65 2.63 29.99
C TYR A 162 10.73 1.90 31.33
N ASP A 163 11.94 1.49 31.72
CA ASP A 163 12.21 0.88 33.02
C ASP A 163 11.97 1.89 34.15
N SER A 164 11.28 1.47 35.21
CA SER A 164 10.91 2.36 36.33
C SER A 164 10.76 1.60 37.64
N ASP A 165 10.76 2.30 38.77
CA ASP A 165 10.65 1.72 40.12
C ASP A 165 9.21 1.30 40.52
N THR A 166 8.31 1.14 39.55
CA THR A 166 6.98 0.55 39.75
C THR A 166 7.11 -0.92 40.17
N LYS A 167 6.03 -1.50 40.69
CA LYS A 167 6.01 -2.91 41.11
C LYS A 167 6.34 -3.85 39.93
N GLU A 168 5.91 -3.48 38.74
CA GLU A 168 6.11 -4.20 37.48
C GLU A 168 7.54 -3.98 36.92
N GLY A 169 8.27 -2.99 37.43
CA GLY A 169 9.63 -2.66 36.97
C GLY A 169 9.69 -1.83 35.68
N TYR A 170 8.54 -1.36 35.20
CA TYR A 170 8.39 -0.54 33.99
C TYR A 170 7.15 0.35 34.05
N THR A 171 7.16 1.39 33.22
CA THR A 171 6.02 2.29 33.00
C THR A 171 5.70 2.31 31.51
N LEU A 172 4.49 1.89 31.14
CA LEU A 172 4.00 1.99 29.77
C LEU A 172 3.81 3.46 29.39
N THR A 173 4.07 3.80 28.12
CA THR A 173 3.90 5.17 27.61
C THR A 173 3.19 5.14 26.27
N LYS A 174 2.20 6.03 26.10
CA LYS A 174 1.52 6.24 24.82
C LYS A 174 1.63 7.70 24.38
N TYR A 175 1.95 7.89 23.11
CA TYR A 175 2.16 9.20 22.53
C TYR A 175 0.90 9.69 21.80
N SER A 176 0.63 10.99 21.87
CA SER A 176 -0.50 11.62 21.19
C SER A 176 -0.16 13.07 20.83
N PRO A 177 -0.91 13.75 19.94
CA PRO A 177 -0.59 15.13 19.56
C PRO A 177 -0.92 16.16 20.65
N PHE A 178 -1.62 15.77 21.72
CA PHE A 178 -2.13 16.68 22.73
C PHE A 178 -1.41 16.52 24.08
N ASP A 179 -1.44 17.58 24.87
CA ASP A 179 -0.98 17.54 26.25
C ASP A 179 -1.82 16.53 27.05
N SER A 180 -1.16 15.77 27.93
CA SER A 180 -1.82 14.77 28.75
C SER A 180 -2.76 15.43 29.76
N GLU A 181 -3.99 14.94 29.84
CA GLU A 181 -4.90 15.32 30.93
C GLU A 181 -4.47 14.70 32.26
N LYS A 182 -4.89 15.31 33.37
CA LYS A 182 -4.68 14.76 34.71
C LYS A 182 -5.34 13.38 34.78
N PHE A 183 -4.58 12.35 35.15
CA PHE A 183 -5.01 10.94 35.19
C PHE A 183 -5.17 10.26 33.82
N CYS A 184 -4.56 10.77 32.74
CA CYS A 184 -4.51 10.05 31.48
C CYS A 184 -3.96 8.62 31.66
N GLY A 185 -4.57 7.65 30.99
CA GLY A 185 -4.25 6.23 31.10
C GLY A 185 -4.63 5.58 32.42
N ILE A 186 -5.20 6.31 33.40
CA ILE A 186 -5.76 5.78 34.67
C ILE A 186 -4.78 4.83 35.39
N GLY A 187 -3.48 5.13 35.33
CA GLY A 187 -2.42 4.32 35.93
C GLY A 187 -1.99 3.08 35.13
N HIS A 188 -2.63 2.78 33.99
CA HIS A 188 -2.20 1.73 33.06
C HIS A 188 -1.00 2.16 32.20
N HIS A 189 -1.02 3.38 31.67
CA HIS A 189 0.09 3.97 30.93
C HIS A 189 0.18 5.49 31.15
N GLU A 190 1.37 6.06 30.97
CA GLU A 190 1.55 7.49 30.82
C GLU A 190 1.10 7.96 29.44
N CYS A 191 0.71 9.22 29.34
CA CYS A 191 0.42 9.87 28.07
C CYS A 191 1.45 10.98 27.85
N ARG A 192 2.09 10.98 26.68
CA ARG A 192 3.10 12.00 26.33
C ARG A 192 2.72 12.71 25.04
N LYS A 193 2.85 14.03 25.04
CA LYS A 193 2.65 14.82 23.84
C LYS A 193 3.78 14.56 22.85
N ASN A 194 3.42 14.30 21.61
CA ASN A 194 4.34 14.20 20.50
C ASN A 194 3.72 14.87 19.25
N PRO A 195 4.25 16.01 18.80
CA PRO A 195 3.78 16.71 17.59
C PRO A 195 3.85 15.87 16.31
N LEU A 196 4.64 14.80 16.27
CA LEU A 196 4.72 13.87 15.14
C LEU A 196 3.34 13.31 14.73
N PHE A 197 2.40 13.19 15.67
CA PHE A 197 1.05 12.69 15.40
C PHE A 197 0.20 13.63 14.53
N LEU A 198 0.66 14.86 14.28
CA LEU A 198 0.05 15.81 13.36
C LEU A 198 0.81 15.92 12.03
N GLN A 199 1.81 15.07 11.80
CA GLN A 199 2.71 15.13 10.64
C GLN A 199 2.51 13.91 9.75
N ALA A 200 2.72 14.08 8.43
CA ALA A 200 2.60 12.97 7.47
C ALA A 200 3.70 11.92 7.66
N GLU A 201 4.82 12.31 8.26
CA GLU A 201 5.98 11.47 8.55
C GLU A 201 5.66 10.29 9.47
N LEU A 202 4.63 10.41 10.32
CA LEU A 202 4.11 9.28 11.11
C LEU A 202 3.67 8.13 10.21
N CYS A 203 3.03 8.43 9.08
CA CYS A 203 2.55 7.46 8.11
C CYS A 203 3.64 7.10 7.09
N ALA A 204 4.50 8.06 6.76
CA ALA A 204 5.47 7.96 5.67
C ALA A 204 6.44 6.78 5.83
N SER A 205 6.83 6.47 7.06
CA SER A 205 7.80 5.39 7.33
C SER A 205 7.31 4.01 6.85
N CYS A 206 5.99 3.78 6.77
CA CYS A 206 5.42 2.55 6.19
C CYS A 206 4.86 2.76 4.78
N HIS A 207 4.42 3.97 4.44
CA HIS A 207 3.78 4.29 3.16
C HIS A 207 4.76 4.80 2.08
N GLN A 208 6.05 4.63 2.31
CA GLN A 208 7.13 4.89 1.38
C GLN A 208 8.09 3.69 1.47
N VAL A 209 8.19 2.92 0.39
CA VAL A 209 8.93 1.65 0.37
C VAL A 209 10.00 1.72 -0.71
N TYR A 210 11.23 1.44 -0.30
CA TYR A 210 12.42 1.50 -1.14
C TYR A 210 13.02 0.13 -1.29
N HIS A 211 13.41 -0.27 -2.49
CA HIS A 211 14.07 -1.54 -2.72
C HIS A 211 15.32 -1.68 -1.84
N TYR A 212 15.44 -2.79 -1.09
CA TYR A 212 16.48 -2.98 -0.08
C TYR A 212 17.91 -2.75 -0.60
N GLU A 213 18.23 -3.16 -1.84
CA GLU A 213 19.58 -3.03 -2.40
C GLU A 213 19.78 -1.81 -3.33
N SER A 214 18.92 -1.61 -4.33
CA SER A 214 19.03 -0.49 -5.26
C SER A 214 18.55 0.85 -4.69
N HIS A 215 17.82 0.84 -3.57
CA HIS A 215 17.15 2.02 -2.97
C HIS A 215 16.31 2.79 -4.00
N PHE A 216 15.62 2.04 -4.86
CA PHE A 216 14.60 2.59 -5.73
C PHE A 216 13.25 2.67 -5.01
N PRO A 217 12.58 3.84 -4.97
CA PRO A 217 11.27 3.98 -4.34
C PRO A 217 10.15 3.40 -5.23
N PHE A 218 9.96 2.09 -5.17
CA PHE A 218 8.90 1.41 -5.93
C PHE A 218 7.49 1.67 -5.36
N GLU A 219 7.39 2.04 -4.08
CA GLU A 219 6.18 2.65 -3.52
C GLU A 219 6.49 4.04 -2.98
N SER A 220 5.91 5.07 -3.56
CA SER A 220 6.31 6.46 -3.30
C SER A 220 5.19 7.38 -2.79
N THR A 221 4.18 6.82 -2.12
CA THR A 221 2.96 7.54 -1.70
C THR A 221 3.27 8.84 -0.95
N TYR A 222 4.23 8.82 -0.02
CA TYR A 222 4.65 10.03 0.71
C TYR A 222 5.26 11.07 -0.22
N LEU A 223 6.19 10.69 -1.10
CA LEU A 223 6.81 11.64 -2.04
C LEU A 223 5.81 12.21 -3.07
N GLU A 224 4.83 11.41 -3.47
CA GLU A 224 3.73 11.85 -4.34
C GLU A 224 2.87 12.92 -3.66
N TRP A 225 2.60 12.76 -2.36
CA TRP A 225 1.93 13.76 -1.53
C TRP A 225 2.80 14.99 -1.28
N LYS A 226 4.06 14.79 -0.87
CA LYS A 226 5.04 15.83 -0.50
C LYS A 226 5.22 16.85 -1.63
N HIS A 227 5.23 16.38 -2.87
CA HIS A 227 5.37 17.23 -4.06
C HIS A 227 4.03 17.71 -4.64
N GLY A 228 2.91 17.43 -3.97
CA GLY A 228 1.56 17.80 -4.37
C GLY A 228 1.02 19.06 -3.68
N PRO A 229 -0.10 19.62 -4.19
CA PRO A 229 -0.79 20.77 -3.58
C PRO A 229 -1.29 20.50 -2.16
N TYR A 230 -1.55 19.25 -1.78
CA TYR A 230 -2.04 18.92 -0.44
C TYR A 230 -0.99 19.16 0.64
N ALA A 231 0.27 18.76 0.40
CA ALA A 231 1.38 19.11 1.29
C ALA A 231 1.59 20.62 1.40
N GLN A 232 1.50 21.36 0.28
CA GLN A 232 1.62 22.83 0.26
C GLN A 232 0.50 23.53 1.04
N LYS A 233 -0.65 22.88 1.19
CA LYS A 233 -1.80 23.35 1.96
C LYS A 233 -1.87 22.75 3.37
N ASP A 234 -0.81 22.06 3.79
CA ASP A 234 -0.71 21.43 5.11
C ASP A 234 -1.83 20.40 5.37
N ILE A 235 -2.41 19.79 4.34
CA ILE A 235 -3.37 18.68 4.48
C ILE A 235 -2.60 17.38 4.48
N VAL A 236 -2.55 16.72 5.64
CA VAL A 236 -1.76 15.51 5.87
C VAL A 236 -2.61 14.24 5.74
N CYS A 237 -1.98 13.07 5.77
CA CYS A 237 -2.62 11.77 5.57
C CYS A 237 -3.83 11.56 6.50
N GLN A 238 -3.66 11.95 7.78
CA GLN A 238 -4.65 11.84 8.84
C GLN A 238 -5.95 12.60 8.51
N ASP A 239 -5.84 13.75 7.85
CA ASP A 239 -6.98 14.63 7.57
C ASP A 239 -8.00 14.00 6.60
N CYS A 240 -7.58 13.01 5.82
CA CYS A 240 -8.42 12.30 4.84
C CYS A 240 -8.64 10.81 5.20
N HIS A 241 -7.64 10.15 5.79
CA HIS A 241 -7.67 8.70 6.05
C HIS A 241 -8.10 8.35 7.47
N MET A 242 -8.05 9.30 8.41
CA MET A 242 -8.51 9.12 9.78
C MET A 242 -9.83 9.85 10.02
N VAL A 243 -10.80 9.75 9.11
CA VAL A 243 -12.09 10.45 9.19
C VAL A 243 -13.23 9.68 8.51
N GLU A 244 -14.47 10.09 8.77
CA GLU A 244 -15.66 9.68 8.01
C GLU A 244 -15.68 10.28 6.59
N THR A 245 -16.50 9.70 5.71
CA THR A 245 -16.56 10.08 4.29
C THR A 245 -16.88 11.56 4.07
N GLU A 246 -17.81 12.14 4.83
CA GLU A 246 -18.18 13.56 4.70
C GLU A 246 -17.00 14.50 4.99
N THR A 247 -16.29 14.26 6.10
CA THR A 247 -15.11 15.01 6.48
C THR A 247 -13.96 14.81 5.49
N PHE A 248 -13.79 13.61 4.94
CA PHE A 248 -12.86 13.34 3.85
C PHE A 248 -13.16 14.23 2.62
N LEU A 249 -14.42 14.27 2.17
CA LEU A 249 -14.81 15.09 1.01
C LEU A 249 -14.49 16.57 1.25
N ARG A 250 -14.86 17.08 2.44
CA ARG A 250 -14.58 18.47 2.83
C ARG A 250 -13.07 18.78 2.86
N SER A 251 -12.28 17.88 3.44
CA SER A 251 -10.81 18.05 3.54
C SER A 251 -10.16 17.99 2.17
N ALA A 252 -10.59 17.06 1.32
CA ALA A 252 -10.05 16.86 -0.01
C ALA A 252 -10.41 18.00 -0.97
N ASP A 253 -11.65 18.52 -0.91
CA ASP A 253 -12.15 19.55 -1.83
C ASP A 253 -11.72 20.95 -1.42
N ASN A 254 -11.83 21.27 -0.12
CA ASN A 254 -11.66 22.64 0.39
C ASN A 254 -10.32 22.89 1.09
N PHE A 255 -9.46 21.88 1.20
CA PHE A 255 -8.23 21.93 1.99
C PHE A 255 -8.51 22.38 3.44
N GLN A 256 -9.57 21.83 4.03
CA GLN A 256 -10.00 22.17 5.39
C GLN A 256 -9.67 21.01 6.33
N LYS A 257 -8.83 21.24 7.33
CA LYS A 257 -8.54 20.24 8.36
C LYS A 257 -9.80 19.82 9.13
N PRO A 258 -9.92 18.54 9.52
CA PRO A 258 -10.94 18.08 10.45
C PRO A 258 -10.88 18.82 11.79
N TRP A 259 -12.03 18.93 12.45
CA TRP A 259 -12.10 19.24 13.87
C TRP A 259 -11.63 18.04 14.68
N ARG A 260 -11.15 18.30 15.90
CA ARG A 260 -10.55 17.28 16.77
C ARG A 260 -11.42 16.05 16.98
N ASN A 261 -12.74 16.21 17.08
CA ASN A 261 -13.70 15.12 17.32
C ASN A 261 -14.08 14.33 16.06
N GLU A 262 -13.63 14.74 14.87
CA GLU A 262 -13.89 14.05 13.61
C GLU A 262 -12.82 13.00 13.27
N TYR A 263 -11.69 12.96 14.01
CA TYR A 263 -10.65 11.97 13.79
C TYR A 263 -11.09 10.57 14.25
N LYS A 264 -10.80 9.56 13.42
CA LYS A 264 -11.27 8.17 13.48
C LYS A 264 -10.17 7.18 13.07
N HIS A 265 -10.21 5.96 13.59
CA HIS A 265 -9.19 4.92 13.35
C HIS A 265 -9.60 3.90 12.27
N TYR A 266 -10.36 4.32 11.26
CA TYR A 266 -10.77 3.44 10.16
C TYR A 266 -9.66 3.15 9.14
N PHE A 267 -8.78 4.13 8.89
CA PHE A 267 -7.64 4.04 7.96
C PHE A 267 -8.00 3.56 6.54
N ASN A 268 -9.17 3.98 6.06
CA ASN A 268 -9.71 3.45 4.82
C ASN A 268 -8.97 3.97 3.59
N GLY A 269 -8.55 3.04 2.74
CA GLY A 269 -8.00 3.26 1.41
C GLY A 269 -8.87 2.60 0.34
N ALA A 270 -8.23 2.03 -0.68
CA ALA A 270 -8.91 1.40 -1.82
C ALA A 270 -9.08 -0.12 -1.70
N ASN A 271 -8.78 -0.75 -0.55
CA ASN A 271 -8.76 -2.22 -0.43
C ASN A 271 -10.10 -2.80 0.03
N TYR A 272 -11.10 -2.80 -0.87
CA TYR A 272 -12.41 -3.40 -0.61
C TYR A 272 -12.40 -4.93 -0.66
N LEU A 273 -11.45 -5.54 -1.39
CA LEU A 273 -11.34 -7.00 -1.49
C LEU A 273 -11.12 -7.65 -0.13
N LEU A 274 -10.19 -7.12 0.67
CA LEU A 274 -9.93 -7.71 1.98
C LEU A 274 -11.07 -7.50 2.97
N TYR A 275 -11.79 -6.38 2.90
CA TYR A 275 -13.00 -6.22 3.71
C TYR A 275 -14.06 -7.25 3.34
N PHE A 276 -14.22 -7.56 2.06
CA PHE A 276 -15.11 -8.63 1.61
C PHE A 276 -14.66 -10.00 2.15
N LEU A 277 -13.38 -10.37 1.99
CA LEU A 277 -12.86 -11.66 2.46
C LEU A 277 -12.94 -11.78 3.99
N ALA A 278 -12.49 -10.75 4.72
CA ALA A 278 -12.60 -10.72 6.18
C ALA A 278 -14.06 -10.79 6.63
N GLY A 279 -14.99 -10.20 5.88
CA GLY A 279 -16.43 -10.28 6.14
C GLY A 279 -16.92 -11.73 6.09
N LYS A 280 -16.45 -12.51 5.10
CA LYS A 280 -16.74 -13.95 5.02
C LYS A 280 -16.15 -14.76 6.18
N ALA A 281 -14.94 -14.44 6.61
CA ALA A 281 -14.37 -15.05 7.81
C ALA A 281 -15.20 -14.73 9.07
N ALA A 282 -15.66 -13.48 9.21
CA ALA A 282 -16.49 -13.03 10.33
C ALA A 282 -17.89 -13.67 10.34
N GLU A 283 -18.52 -13.81 9.17
CA GLU A 283 -19.78 -14.54 9.00
C GLU A 283 -19.63 -15.99 9.49
N LYS A 284 -18.53 -16.64 9.11
CA LYS A 284 -18.24 -18.02 9.50
C LYS A 284 -17.94 -18.18 10.99
N SER A 285 -17.29 -17.20 11.61
CA SER A 285 -17.02 -17.20 13.05
C SER A 285 -18.23 -16.80 13.90
N GLY A 286 -19.30 -16.28 13.28
CA GLY A 286 -20.52 -15.83 13.97
C GLY A 286 -20.40 -14.45 14.63
N ASP A 287 -19.36 -13.67 14.33
CA ASP A 287 -19.15 -12.33 14.90
C ASP A 287 -19.92 -11.28 14.08
N GLN A 288 -21.20 -11.10 14.42
CA GLN A 288 -22.10 -10.21 13.66
C GLN A 288 -21.68 -8.73 13.73
N ASP A 289 -21.07 -8.30 14.84
CA ASP A 289 -20.57 -6.94 14.98
C ASP A 289 -19.39 -6.71 14.04
N LEU A 290 -18.49 -7.69 13.89
CA LEU A 290 -17.39 -7.61 12.93
C LEU A 290 -17.89 -7.61 11.49
N VAL A 291 -18.92 -8.40 11.17
CA VAL A 291 -19.55 -8.42 9.84
C VAL A 291 -20.07 -7.02 9.48
N ALA A 292 -20.84 -6.39 10.37
CA ALA A 292 -21.36 -5.04 10.15
C ALA A 292 -20.23 -4.00 10.02
N ASN A 293 -19.20 -4.12 10.86
CA ASN A 293 -18.05 -3.21 10.85
C ASN A 293 -17.25 -3.32 9.54
N LEU A 294 -16.97 -4.54 9.06
CA LEU A 294 -16.28 -4.79 7.79
C LEU A 294 -17.11 -4.35 6.58
N ALA A 295 -18.43 -4.55 6.61
CA ALA A 295 -19.33 -4.04 5.57
C ALA A 295 -19.28 -2.51 5.49
N LYS A 296 -19.31 -1.80 6.63
CA LYS A 296 -19.13 -0.34 6.67
C LYS A 296 -17.79 0.06 6.04
N LYS A 297 -16.69 -0.61 6.40
CA LYS A 297 -15.36 -0.31 5.84
C LYS A 297 -15.26 -0.59 4.34
N TYR A 298 -15.92 -1.65 3.86
CA TYR A 298 -16.08 -1.93 2.43
C TYR A 298 -16.77 -0.77 1.71
N GLU A 299 -17.93 -0.32 2.21
CA GLU A 299 -18.69 0.79 1.62
C GLU A 299 -17.87 2.09 1.62
N MET A 300 -17.15 2.38 2.71
CA MET A 300 -16.25 3.52 2.80
C MET A 300 -15.11 3.47 1.78
N ALA A 301 -14.55 2.29 1.49
CA ALA A 301 -13.50 2.13 0.48
C ALA A 301 -14.04 2.34 -0.94
N VAL A 302 -15.21 1.79 -1.26
CA VAL A 302 -15.90 1.99 -2.55
C VAL A 302 -16.27 3.46 -2.74
N ALA A 303 -16.87 4.10 -1.74
CA ALA A 303 -17.26 5.51 -1.80
C ALA A 303 -16.05 6.44 -2.00
N ARG A 304 -14.91 6.14 -1.37
CA ARG A 304 -13.65 6.88 -1.59
C ARG A 304 -13.14 6.73 -3.02
N LEU A 305 -13.15 5.52 -3.58
CA LEU A 305 -12.78 5.28 -4.98
C LEU A 305 -13.69 6.05 -5.95
N GLN A 306 -15.00 6.05 -5.68
CA GLN A 306 -15.98 6.77 -6.49
C GLN A 306 -15.81 8.30 -6.43
N ALA A 307 -15.40 8.82 -5.28
CA ALA A 307 -15.13 10.25 -5.11
C ALA A 307 -13.75 10.68 -5.65
N ALA A 308 -12.80 9.76 -5.84
CA ALA A 308 -11.40 10.09 -6.12
C ALA A 308 -11.19 10.66 -7.53
N ALA A 309 -11.98 10.22 -8.51
CA ALA A 309 -11.76 10.50 -9.93
C ALA A 309 -12.92 11.27 -10.58
N GLY A 310 -12.63 11.88 -11.72
CA GLY A 310 -13.65 12.45 -12.62
C GLY A 310 -13.29 12.19 -14.08
N LEU A 311 -14.32 12.15 -14.93
CA LEU A 311 -14.16 12.02 -16.38
C LEU A 311 -14.64 13.27 -17.10
N GLU A 312 -14.04 13.54 -18.25
CA GLU A 312 -14.52 14.51 -19.22
C GLU A 312 -14.32 13.93 -20.62
N ILE A 313 -15.39 13.89 -21.41
CA ILE A 313 -15.39 13.31 -22.75
C ILE A 313 -15.53 14.47 -23.74
N THR A 314 -14.62 14.55 -24.72
CA THR A 314 -14.61 15.61 -25.73
C THR A 314 -14.35 15.05 -27.13
N PRO A 315 -15.07 15.51 -28.16
CA PRO A 315 -14.84 15.10 -29.54
C PRO A 315 -13.72 15.95 -30.16
N ILE A 316 -12.86 15.32 -30.95
CA ILE A 316 -11.86 16.00 -31.78
C ILE A 316 -12.32 15.94 -33.23
N TYR A 317 -12.39 17.11 -33.87
CA TYR A 317 -12.85 17.25 -35.25
C TYR A 317 -11.68 17.51 -36.20
N LEU A 318 -11.69 16.84 -37.36
CA LEU A 318 -10.89 17.16 -38.54
C LEU A 318 -11.85 17.28 -39.73
N ASP A 319 -11.78 18.40 -40.47
CA ASP A 319 -12.66 18.67 -41.61
C ASP A 319 -14.15 18.48 -41.31
N LYS A 320 -14.57 18.93 -40.11
CA LYS A 320 -15.92 18.83 -39.54
C LYS A 320 -16.42 17.42 -39.18
N THR A 321 -15.63 16.39 -39.46
CA THR A 321 -15.88 15.02 -39.04
C THR A 321 -15.19 14.75 -37.70
N ILE A 322 -15.83 14.01 -36.80
CA ILE A 322 -15.18 13.57 -35.57
C ILE A 322 -14.17 12.48 -35.95
N THR A 323 -12.90 12.67 -35.60
CA THR A 323 -11.84 11.68 -35.87
C THR A 323 -11.40 10.95 -34.61
N GLU A 324 -11.51 11.60 -33.46
CA GLU A 324 -11.14 11.02 -32.18
C GLU A 324 -12.12 11.42 -31.08
N ILE A 325 -12.27 10.55 -30.09
CA ILE A 325 -12.88 10.86 -28.81
C ILE A 325 -11.77 10.93 -27.77
N ARG A 326 -11.61 12.09 -27.15
CA ARG A 326 -10.70 12.27 -26.02
C ARG A 326 -11.46 12.07 -24.72
N VAL A 327 -10.97 11.15 -23.90
CA VAL A 327 -11.40 10.96 -22.52
C VAL A 327 -10.31 11.45 -21.59
N ARG A 328 -10.63 12.46 -20.78
CA ARG A 328 -9.77 13.01 -19.75
C ARG A 328 -10.11 12.38 -18.40
N VAL A 329 -9.14 11.71 -17.78
CA VAL A 329 -9.26 11.15 -16.43
C VAL A 329 -8.58 12.10 -15.45
N LYS A 330 -9.32 12.56 -14.45
CA LYS A 330 -8.88 13.56 -13.46
C LYS A 330 -8.69 12.91 -12.10
N ASN A 331 -7.61 13.25 -11.40
CA ASN A 331 -7.47 13.00 -9.98
C ASN A 331 -8.09 14.19 -9.24
N LEU A 332 -9.31 14.02 -8.73
CA LEU A 332 -10.05 15.09 -8.08
C LEU A 332 -9.64 15.26 -6.62
N ARG A 333 -9.42 14.16 -5.89
CA ARG A 333 -9.38 14.17 -4.42
C ARG A 333 -8.24 13.39 -3.78
N ALA A 334 -7.48 12.59 -4.53
CA ALA A 334 -6.34 11.88 -3.95
C ALA A 334 -5.17 12.84 -3.74
N GLY A 335 -4.67 12.91 -2.51
CA GLY A 335 -3.55 13.75 -2.11
C GLY A 335 -2.18 13.29 -2.63
N HIS A 336 -2.13 12.06 -3.14
CA HIS A 336 -1.01 11.37 -3.78
C HIS A 336 -1.41 10.99 -5.22
N ASN A 337 -0.60 10.20 -5.93
CA ASN A 337 -0.98 9.77 -7.28
C ASN A 337 -2.24 8.88 -7.24
N LEU A 338 -2.96 8.84 -8.36
CA LEU A 338 -4.11 7.98 -8.56
C LEU A 338 -3.84 7.00 -9.71
N PRO A 339 -3.74 5.67 -9.43
CA PRO A 339 -3.54 5.06 -8.11
C PRO A 339 -2.12 5.34 -7.54
N THR A 340 -1.90 4.99 -6.26
CA THR A 340 -0.60 5.07 -5.55
C THR A 340 -0.17 3.69 -5.01
N SER A 341 0.97 3.59 -4.30
CA SER A 341 1.55 2.38 -3.67
C SER A 341 1.99 1.34 -4.72
N LEU A 342 1.69 0.04 -4.57
CA LEU A 342 1.99 -1.05 -5.51
C LEU A 342 1.20 -0.91 -6.82
N THR A 343 1.52 0.13 -7.57
CA THR A 343 0.84 0.51 -8.81
C THR A 343 1.16 -0.43 -9.97
N SER A 344 2.15 -1.31 -9.86
CA SER A 344 2.39 -2.37 -10.84
C SER A 344 1.34 -3.48 -10.77
N ILE A 345 0.76 -3.69 -9.59
CA ILE A 345 -0.24 -4.74 -9.32
C ILE A 345 -1.65 -4.20 -9.51
N ARG A 346 -1.92 -3.00 -8.99
CA ARG A 346 -3.24 -2.36 -9.05
C ARG A 346 -3.66 -2.06 -10.49
N GLN A 347 -4.92 -2.36 -10.81
CA GLN A 347 -5.47 -2.08 -12.13
C GLN A 347 -6.54 -0.99 -12.01
N MET A 348 -6.22 0.19 -12.55
CA MET A 348 -7.18 1.26 -12.84
C MET A 348 -7.18 1.45 -14.36
N TRP A 349 -8.32 1.30 -15.02
CA TRP A 349 -8.37 1.34 -16.49
C TRP A 349 -9.61 2.04 -17.00
N LEU A 350 -9.53 2.46 -18.27
CA LEU A 350 -10.64 3.08 -18.97
C LEU A 350 -11.36 2.07 -19.85
N GLU A 351 -12.64 1.86 -19.57
CA GLU A 351 -13.59 1.19 -20.44
C GLU A 351 -14.31 2.23 -21.29
N LEU A 352 -14.45 1.97 -22.59
CA LEU A 352 -15.09 2.86 -23.56
C LEU A 352 -15.96 2.06 -24.52
N ILE A 353 -17.19 2.52 -24.71
CA ILE A 353 -18.11 2.03 -25.72
C ILE A 353 -18.55 3.22 -26.57
N ILE A 354 -18.41 3.10 -27.89
CA ILE A 354 -18.93 4.08 -28.85
C ILE A 354 -19.92 3.36 -29.77
N THR A 355 -21.14 3.87 -29.86
CA THR A 355 -22.17 3.36 -30.77
C THR A 355 -22.67 4.46 -31.71
N ASP A 356 -23.18 4.07 -32.88
CA ASP A 356 -23.88 4.98 -33.77
C ASP A 356 -25.32 5.26 -33.31
N GLN A 357 -26.05 6.09 -34.06
CA GLN A 357 -27.44 6.44 -33.76
C GLN A 357 -28.43 5.25 -33.77
N ASN A 358 -28.06 4.12 -34.38
CA ASN A 358 -28.88 2.91 -34.44
C ASN A 358 -28.49 1.89 -33.35
N GLY A 359 -27.53 2.23 -32.49
CA GLY A 359 -27.00 1.36 -31.45
C GLY A 359 -25.97 0.35 -31.93
N LYS A 360 -25.45 0.47 -33.16
CA LYS A 360 -24.37 -0.40 -33.64
C LYS A 360 -23.05 0.05 -32.99
N THR A 361 -22.36 -0.88 -32.34
CA THR A 361 -21.02 -0.65 -31.78
C THR A 361 -20.01 -0.33 -32.88
N LEU A 362 -19.35 0.81 -32.72
CA LEU A 362 -18.25 1.27 -33.59
C LEU A 362 -16.89 1.00 -32.95
N LEU A 363 -16.79 1.13 -31.61
CA LEU A 363 -15.55 0.89 -30.87
C LEU A 363 -15.88 0.39 -29.46
N GLU A 364 -15.11 -0.60 -29.00
CA GLU A 364 -15.05 -1.05 -27.61
C GLU A 364 -13.59 -1.12 -27.16
N SER A 365 -13.32 -0.67 -25.93
CA SER A 365 -12.01 -0.78 -25.28
C SER A 365 -12.18 -1.03 -23.79
N GLY A 366 -11.22 -1.70 -23.16
CA GLY A 366 -11.22 -1.92 -21.71
C GLY A 366 -12.20 -2.98 -21.21
N MET A 367 -12.72 -3.80 -22.12
CA MET A 367 -13.55 -4.95 -21.79
C MET A 367 -12.70 -6.07 -21.20
N LEU A 368 -13.35 -6.89 -20.37
CA LEU A 368 -12.79 -8.15 -19.91
C LEU A 368 -13.12 -9.29 -20.89
N ASP A 369 -12.30 -10.32 -20.89
CA ASP A 369 -12.66 -11.62 -21.45
C ASP A 369 -13.37 -12.51 -20.41
N ASP A 370 -13.71 -13.73 -20.81
CA ASP A 370 -14.45 -14.68 -19.98
C ASP A 370 -13.66 -15.12 -18.72
N ASP A 371 -12.33 -15.09 -18.82
CA ASP A 371 -11.37 -15.38 -17.74
C ASP A 371 -11.14 -14.16 -16.82
N GLY A 372 -11.80 -13.02 -17.10
CA GLY A 372 -11.67 -11.80 -16.32
C GLY A 372 -10.34 -11.07 -16.54
N GLN A 373 -9.67 -11.28 -17.66
CA GLN A 373 -8.47 -10.55 -18.06
C GLN A 373 -8.83 -9.33 -18.90
N LEU A 374 -8.04 -8.26 -18.77
CA LEU A 374 -8.20 -7.08 -19.62
C LEU A 374 -7.75 -7.41 -21.06
N ARG A 375 -8.59 -7.10 -22.04
CA ARG A 375 -8.24 -7.28 -23.46
C ARG A 375 -6.99 -6.46 -23.81
N GLU A 376 -6.25 -6.91 -24.82
CA GLU A 376 -5.09 -6.20 -25.35
C GLU A 376 -5.41 -4.74 -25.70
N ASN A 377 -4.41 -3.87 -25.60
CA ASN A 377 -4.51 -2.44 -25.86
C ASN A 377 -5.46 -1.66 -24.93
N THR A 378 -5.92 -2.27 -23.83
CA THR A 378 -6.64 -1.55 -22.78
C THR A 378 -5.77 -0.43 -22.21
N ARG A 379 -6.34 0.77 -22.05
CA ARG A 379 -5.65 1.88 -21.40
C ARG A 379 -5.71 1.73 -19.88
N ILE A 380 -4.59 1.32 -19.31
CA ILE A 380 -4.41 1.15 -17.86
C ILE A 380 -3.56 2.32 -17.32
N PHE A 381 -3.97 2.88 -16.19
CA PHE A 381 -3.26 3.89 -15.42
C PHE A 381 -2.52 3.23 -14.26
N ASN A 382 -1.30 2.78 -14.53
CA ASN A 382 -0.50 2.00 -13.59
C ASN A 382 1.00 2.26 -13.82
N SER A 383 1.85 1.52 -13.12
CA SER A 383 3.28 1.49 -13.41
C SER A 383 3.73 0.13 -13.95
N SER A 384 4.92 0.08 -14.53
CA SER A 384 5.53 -1.15 -15.02
C SER A 384 6.95 -1.24 -14.50
N GLY A 385 7.15 -2.08 -13.48
CA GLY A 385 8.43 -2.30 -12.84
C GLY A 385 9.40 -3.05 -13.74
N MET A 386 10.69 -2.82 -13.54
CA MET A 386 11.77 -3.58 -14.17
C MET A 386 12.87 -3.93 -13.17
N ASP A 387 13.57 -5.03 -13.44
CA ASP A 387 14.80 -5.40 -12.77
C ASP A 387 16.03 -4.68 -13.37
N ASP A 388 17.21 -4.94 -12.80
CA ASP A 388 18.49 -4.35 -13.25
C ASP A 388 18.90 -4.76 -14.67
N ASN A 389 18.26 -5.79 -15.24
CA ASN A 389 18.47 -6.25 -16.61
C ASN A 389 17.43 -5.69 -17.58
N PHE A 390 16.60 -4.73 -17.15
CA PHE A 390 15.50 -4.14 -17.92
C PHE A 390 14.41 -5.15 -18.32
N HIS A 391 14.26 -6.25 -17.58
CA HIS A 391 13.12 -7.16 -17.74
C HIS A 391 11.96 -6.72 -16.86
N PHE A 392 10.73 -6.96 -17.33
CA PHE A 392 9.54 -6.67 -16.53
C PHE A 392 9.55 -7.45 -15.21
N ALA A 393 9.39 -6.71 -14.12
CA ALA A 393 9.32 -7.24 -12.78
C ALA A 393 8.04 -6.74 -12.09
N VAL A 394 7.31 -7.66 -11.47
CA VAL A 394 6.12 -7.37 -10.65
C VAL A 394 6.38 -7.60 -9.17
N ASP A 395 7.36 -8.44 -8.86
CA ASP A 395 7.72 -8.83 -7.50
C ASP A 395 8.51 -7.69 -6.83
N PRO A 396 8.07 -7.14 -5.69
CA PRO A 396 8.65 -5.94 -5.09
C PRO A 396 10.17 -6.00 -4.87
N TRP A 397 10.69 -7.17 -4.49
CA TRP A 397 12.13 -7.39 -4.24
C TRP A 397 12.98 -7.50 -5.52
N MET A 398 12.38 -7.37 -6.70
CA MET A 398 13.06 -7.35 -7.99
C MET A 398 12.94 -5.99 -8.71
N VAL A 399 12.05 -5.10 -8.26
CA VAL A 399 11.78 -3.84 -8.96
C VAL A 399 12.81 -2.78 -8.57
N THR A 400 13.66 -2.41 -9.52
CA THR A 400 14.71 -1.40 -9.35
C THR A 400 14.51 -0.15 -10.22
N SER A 401 13.56 -0.19 -11.15
CA SER A 401 13.13 0.98 -11.92
C SER A 401 11.72 0.81 -12.50
N PHE A 402 11.17 1.87 -13.10
CA PHE A 402 9.92 1.81 -13.87
C PHE A 402 10.19 2.08 -15.36
N SER A 403 9.74 1.20 -16.26
CA SER A 403 9.68 1.49 -17.71
C SER A 403 8.57 2.47 -18.06
N ARG A 404 7.51 2.46 -17.25
CA ARG A 404 6.33 3.30 -17.43
C ARG A 404 5.74 3.65 -16.06
N ASN A 405 5.29 4.88 -15.92
CA ASN A 405 4.46 5.31 -14.80
C ASN A 405 3.36 6.26 -15.32
N ASP A 406 2.18 5.70 -15.56
CA ASP A 406 1.02 6.38 -16.14
C ASP A 406 0.01 6.84 -15.07
N THR A 407 0.39 6.80 -13.79
CA THR A 407 -0.43 7.28 -12.67
C THR A 407 -0.72 8.79 -12.79
N ILE A 408 -1.77 9.25 -12.11
CA ILE A 408 -2.29 10.62 -12.22
C ILE A 408 -1.94 11.41 -10.96
N LYS A 409 -1.08 12.43 -11.10
CA LYS A 409 -0.66 13.31 -9.99
C LYS A 409 -1.85 13.95 -9.25
N PRO A 410 -1.68 14.36 -7.98
CA PRO A 410 -2.73 15.06 -7.24
C PRO A 410 -3.19 16.32 -7.98
N ARG A 411 -4.52 16.51 -8.12
CA ARG A 411 -5.15 17.57 -8.92
C ARG A 411 -4.69 17.61 -10.39
N GLY A 412 -4.14 16.51 -10.89
CA GLY A 412 -3.71 16.33 -12.27
C GLY A 412 -4.74 15.60 -13.12
N TYR A 413 -4.42 15.42 -14.40
CA TYR A 413 -5.22 14.63 -15.33
C TYR A 413 -4.36 13.91 -16.36
N ARG A 414 -4.95 12.93 -17.04
CA ARG A 414 -4.41 12.24 -18.21
C ARG A 414 -5.46 12.19 -19.30
N ASP A 415 -5.05 12.50 -20.53
CA ASP A 415 -5.90 12.40 -21.70
C ASP A 415 -5.62 11.08 -22.42
N VAL A 416 -6.68 10.43 -22.87
CA VAL A 416 -6.65 9.21 -23.70
C VAL A 416 -7.47 9.50 -24.94
N ASN A 417 -6.86 9.40 -26.12
CA ASN A 417 -7.57 9.62 -27.38
C ASN A 417 -7.88 8.28 -28.03
N TYR A 418 -9.11 8.13 -28.50
CA TYR A 418 -9.60 6.96 -29.21
C TYR A 418 -9.97 7.36 -30.62
N GLY A 419 -9.26 6.83 -31.61
CA GLY A 419 -9.59 7.05 -33.02
C GLY A 419 -10.92 6.39 -33.37
N VAL A 420 -11.81 7.15 -34.01
CA VAL A 420 -13.12 6.65 -34.45
C VAL A 420 -13.22 6.78 -35.95
N ARG A 421 -13.57 5.67 -36.61
CA ARG A 421 -13.83 5.67 -38.05
C ARG A 421 -15.32 5.88 -38.29
N ILE A 422 -15.67 7.08 -38.71
CA ILE A 422 -17.05 7.48 -39.01
C ILE A 422 -17.32 7.25 -40.50
N THR A 423 -18.50 6.72 -40.81
CA THR A 423 -19.02 6.60 -42.19
C THR A 423 -19.98 7.75 -42.50
N ASP A 424 -20.20 8.06 -43.78
CA ASP A 424 -21.06 9.18 -44.21
C ASP A 424 -22.52 9.10 -43.69
N GLU A 425 -22.98 7.92 -43.28
CA GLU A 425 -24.32 7.69 -42.70
C GLU A 425 -24.43 7.98 -41.19
N THR A 426 -23.30 8.21 -40.50
CA THR A 426 -23.27 8.40 -39.04
C THR A 426 -23.50 9.86 -38.69
N VAL A 427 -24.66 10.16 -38.11
CA VAL A 427 -25.07 11.53 -37.74
C VAL A 427 -24.72 11.83 -36.29
N GLU A 428 -24.80 10.82 -35.42
CA GLU A 428 -24.59 10.95 -33.98
C GLU A 428 -23.74 9.79 -33.46
N LEU A 429 -22.91 10.09 -32.47
CA LEU A 429 -22.11 9.13 -31.72
C LEU A 429 -22.54 9.15 -30.26
N ASN A 430 -23.01 8.02 -29.75
CA ASN A 430 -23.19 7.83 -28.32
C ASN A 430 -21.87 7.29 -27.74
N VAL A 431 -21.32 7.99 -26.75
CA VAL A 431 -20.06 7.63 -26.12
C VAL A 431 -20.30 7.41 -24.64
N LYS A 432 -20.00 6.21 -24.16
CA LYS A 432 -19.99 5.87 -22.75
C LYS A 432 -18.58 5.50 -22.31
N ALA A 433 -18.06 6.20 -21.30
CA ALA A 433 -16.75 5.94 -20.72
C ALA A 433 -16.88 5.65 -19.23
N SER A 434 -16.18 4.62 -18.75
CA SER A 434 -16.18 4.22 -17.34
C SER A 434 -14.75 4.02 -16.86
N LEU A 435 -14.35 4.72 -15.79
CA LEU A 435 -13.11 4.45 -15.09
C LEU A 435 -13.36 3.34 -14.08
N ARG A 436 -12.68 2.21 -14.25
CA ARG A 436 -12.84 1.00 -13.44
C ARG A 436 -11.59 0.79 -12.60
N TYR A 437 -11.75 0.16 -11.44
CA TYR A 437 -10.64 -0.19 -10.55
C TYR A 437 -10.80 -1.60 -9.98
N ARG A 438 -9.67 -2.32 -9.86
CA ARG A 438 -9.52 -3.52 -9.02
C ARG A 438 -8.13 -3.64 -8.41
N GLN A 439 -8.03 -4.35 -7.28
CA GLN A 439 -6.80 -4.43 -6.48
C GLN A 439 -5.63 -5.07 -7.21
N ALA A 440 -5.90 -6.08 -8.04
CA ALA A 440 -4.89 -6.84 -8.76
C ALA A 440 -5.47 -7.42 -10.05
N ASP A 441 -4.60 -7.88 -10.93
CA ASP A 441 -5.00 -8.79 -12.00
C ASP A 441 -5.52 -10.12 -11.43
N GLN A 442 -6.54 -10.72 -12.06
CA GLN A 442 -7.13 -11.99 -11.63
C GLN A 442 -6.09 -13.13 -11.55
N LYS A 443 -5.30 -13.34 -12.61
CA LYS A 443 -4.28 -14.40 -12.66
C LYS A 443 -3.14 -14.14 -11.68
N LEU A 444 -2.79 -12.87 -11.48
CA LEU A 444 -1.79 -12.51 -10.48
C LEU A 444 -2.28 -12.81 -9.06
N ALA A 445 -3.54 -12.46 -8.74
CA ALA A 445 -4.12 -12.78 -7.45
C ALA A 445 -4.22 -14.29 -7.21
N GLU A 446 -4.63 -15.06 -8.22
CA GLU A 446 -4.63 -16.53 -8.18
C GLU A 446 -3.23 -17.10 -7.92
N LYS A 447 -2.21 -16.56 -8.62
CA LYS A 447 -0.82 -16.95 -8.40
C LYS A 447 -0.36 -16.67 -6.97
N ILE A 448 -0.58 -15.45 -6.47
CA ILE A 448 -0.17 -15.05 -5.11
C ILE A 448 -0.88 -15.91 -4.05
N LEU A 449 -2.19 -16.12 -4.19
CA LEU A 449 -2.96 -16.95 -3.25
C LEU A 449 -2.62 -18.45 -3.38
N GLY A 450 -2.00 -18.87 -4.48
CA GLY A 450 -1.38 -20.20 -4.61
C GLY A 450 -0.12 -20.40 -3.75
N HIS A 451 0.52 -19.31 -3.29
CA HIS A 451 1.69 -19.35 -2.42
C HIS A 451 1.34 -19.19 -0.93
N LEU A 452 0.10 -19.44 -0.50
CA LEU A 452 -0.25 -19.30 0.92
C LEU A 452 0.56 -20.26 1.83
N PRO A 453 1.02 -19.80 3.01
CA PRO A 453 1.65 -20.69 3.99
C PRO A 453 0.62 -21.67 4.57
N GLU A 454 1.07 -22.84 5.04
CA GLU A 454 0.18 -23.92 5.53
C GLU A 454 -0.80 -23.48 6.61
N SER A 455 -0.43 -22.49 7.44
CA SER A 455 -1.28 -21.95 8.49
C SER A 455 -2.51 -21.17 7.97
N ILE A 456 -2.56 -20.82 6.68
CA ILE A 456 -3.62 -20.04 6.06
C ILE A 456 -4.31 -20.89 5.00
N ASN A 457 -5.52 -21.34 5.32
CA ASN A 457 -6.34 -22.13 4.41
C ASN A 457 -7.60 -21.35 4.04
N LEU A 458 -7.78 -21.06 2.75
CA LEU A 458 -8.85 -20.18 2.27
C LEU A 458 -10.25 -20.71 2.58
N GLU A 459 -10.48 -22.02 2.41
CA GLU A 459 -11.77 -22.64 2.68
C GLU A 459 -12.08 -22.64 4.18
N LYS A 460 -11.08 -22.99 5.00
CA LYS A 460 -11.21 -23.05 6.46
C LYS A 460 -11.43 -21.66 7.06
N ILE A 461 -10.71 -20.65 6.59
CA ILE A 461 -10.72 -19.30 7.18
C ILE A 461 -11.83 -18.44 6.55
N TYR A 462 -11.90 -18.38 5.23
CA TYR A 462 -12.81 -17.47 4.51
C TYR A 462 -14.02 -18.18 3.89
N GLY A 463 -14.08 -19.52 3.90
CA GLY A 463 -15.19 -20.26 3.26
C GLY A 463 -15.13 -20.24 1.73
N VAL A 464 -13.94 -20.00 1.17
CA VAL A 464 -13.72 -19.83 -0.26
C VAL A 464 -12.82 -20.97 -0.78
N THR A 465 -13.28 -21.71 -1.78
CA THR A 465 -12.58 -22.87 -2.35
C THR A 465 -11.67 -22.50 -3.54
N GLU A 466 -11.95 -21.37 -4.19
CA GLU A 466 -11.18 -20.83 -5.32
C GLU A 466 -11.18 -19.30 -5.25
N VAL A 467 -10.18 -18.65 -5.84
CA VAL A 467 -10.15 -17.18 -5.86
C VAL A 467 -11.35 -16.68 -6.67
N PRO A 468 -12.31 -15.96 -6.05
CA PRO A 468 -13.47 -15.47 -6.79
C PRO A 468 -13.02 -14.46 -7.84
N LYS A 469 -13.86 -14.22 -8.86
CA LYS A 469 -13.66 -13.09 -9.78
C LYS A 469 -13.50 -11.82 -8.95
N LEU A 470 -12.35 -11.17 -9.08
CA LEU A 470 -12.02 -9.99 -8.28
C LEU A 470 -13.08 -8.92 -8.52
N PRO A 471 -13.65 -8.34 -7.45
CA PRO A 471 -14.68 -7.34 -7.61
C PRO A 471 -14.11 -6.13 -8.33
N ILE A 472 -14.93 -5.47 -9.13
CA ILE A 472 -14.58 -4.26 -9.87
C ILE A 472 -15.43 -3.12 -9.36
N VAL A 473 -14.77 -2.01 -9.05
CA VAL A 473 -15.46 -0.78 -8.67
C VAL A 473 -15.51 0.16 -9.86
N ASP A 474 -16.72 0.62 -10.14
CA ASP A 474 -16.97 1.70 -11.08
C ASP A 474 -16.70 2.99 -10.34
N MET A 475 -15.53 3.57 -10.59
CA MET A 475 -15.13 4.82 -9.94
C MET A 475 -16.02 5.97 -10.44
N VAL A 476 -16.14 6.09 -11.76
CA VAL A 476 -16.95 7.14 -12.39
C VAL A 476 -17.31 6.69 -13.81
N SER A 477 -18.53 7.00 -14.23
CA SER A 477 -19.00 6.76 -15.60
C SER A 477 -19.66 8.02 -16.14
N GLU A 478 -19.37 8.33 -17.40
CA GLU A 478 -19.96 9.46 -18.13
C GLU A 478 -20.50 8.95 -19.46
N GLU A 479 -21.64 9.51 -19.87
CA GLU A 479 -22.27 9.21 -21.15
C GLU A 479 -22.68 10.50 -21.84
N THR A 480 -22.37 10.61 -23.13
CA THR A 480 -22.64 11.82 -23.91
C THR A 480 -22.86 11.50 -25.37
N VAL A 481 -23.54 12.40 -26.08
CA VAL A 481 -23.86 12.27 -27.49
C VAL A 481 -23.21 13.40 -28.26
N PHE A 482 -22.43 13.06 -29.28
CA PHE A 482 -21.82 14.04 -30.19
C PHE A 482 -22.41 13.95 -31.57
N LYS A 483 -22.57 15.10 -32.22
CA LYS A 483 -23.00 15.17 -33.61
C LYS A 483 -21.83 15.55 -34.51
N ALA A 484 -21.83 15.01 -35.73
CA ALA A 484 -20.98 15.56 -36.79
C ALA A 484 -21.34 17.04 -37.01
N LYS A 485 -20.34 17.89 -37.26
CA LYS A 485 -20.60 19.31 -37.55
C LYS A 485 -20.96 19.43 -39.03
N ASN A 486 -22.10 20.05 -39.33
CA ASN A 486 -22.51 20.35 -40.71
C ASN A 486 -21.59 21.40 -41.38
#